data_AF-X1JT39-F1
#
_entry.id   AF-X1JT39-F1
#
_cell.length_a   1.000
_cell.length_b   1.000
_cell.length_c   1.000
_cell.angle_alpha   90.00
_cell.angle_beta   90.00
_cell.angle_gamma   90.00
#
_symmetry.space_group_name_H-M   'P 1'
#
loop_
_entity.id
_entity.type
_entity.pdbx_description
1 polymer ?
#
loop_
_entity_poly.entity_id
_entity_poly.type
_entity_poly.pdbx_seq_one_letter_code
_entity_poly.pdbx_strand_id
1 'polypeptide(L)' 'EEPIQTWTTAQTLSFMKKGLITKDRAIQELLIIGYDTEHINVYMESLV' A
#
# COMPACT_ATOMS: atom_id res chain seq x y z
N GLU A 1 -11.84 13.98 15.46
CA GLU A 1 -12.16 13.01 14.40
C GLU A 1 -11.75 11.63 14.87
N GLU A 2 -12.51 10.58 14.57
CA GLU A 2 -12.05 9.21 14.82
C GLU A 2 -10.86 8.92 13.90
N PRO A 3 -9.82 8.23 14.39
CA PRO A 3 -8.68 7.89 13.55
C PRO A 3 -9.14 6.96 12.42
N ILE A 4 -8.83 7.32 11.18
CA ILE A 4 -9.05 6.46 10.02
C ILE A 4 -8.23 5.18 10.26
N GLN A 5 -8.89 4.03 10.30
CA GLN A 5 -8.19 2.76 10.43
C GLN A 5 -7.50 2.41 9.10
N THR A 6 -6.18 2.49 9.10
CA THR A 6 -5.34 2.15 7.95
C THR A 6 -4.68 0.78 8.13
N TRP A 7 -4.22 0.20 7.03
CA TRP A 7 -3.36 -0.98 7.09
C TRP A 7 -1.90 -0.59 7.24
N THR A 8 -1.13 -1.44 7.93
CA THR A 8 0.33 -1.33 7.92
C THR A 8 0.88 -1.61 6.51
N THR A 9 2.09 -1.12 6.23
CA THR A 9 2.83 -1.42 4.98
C THR A 9 2.86 -2.92 4.69
N ALA A 10 3.18 -3.75 5.69
CA ALA A 10 3.26 -5.19 5.52
C ALA A 10 1.91 -5.83 5.16
N GLN A 11 0.81 -5.36 5.76
CA GLN A 11 -0.54 -5.83 5.42
C GLN A 11 -0.91 -5.42 3.99
N THR A 12 -0.72 -4.16 3.63
CA THR A 12 -1.02 -3.63 2.29
C THR A 12 -0.29 -4.40 1.20
N LEU A 13 1.03 -4.59 1.34
CA LEU A 13 1.84 -5.32 0.37
C LEU A 13 1.45 -6.81 0.31
N SER A 14 1.13 -7.43 1.46
CA SER A 14 0.67 -8.83 1.53
C SER A 14 -0.68 -9.03 0.84
N PHE A 15 -1.63 -8.10 1.04
CA PHE A 15 -2.94 -8.16 0.39
C PHE A 15 -2.82 -8.00 -1.12
N MET A 16 -1.99 -7.06 -1.59
CA MET A 16 -1.73 -6.90 -3.02
C MET A 16 -1.10 -8.16 -3.61
N LYS A 17 -0.05 -8.70 -2.97
CA LYS A 17 0.64 -9.92 -3.44
C LYS A 17 -0.28 -11.14 -3.49
N LYS A 18 -1.27 -11.21 -2.59
CA LYS A 18 -2.29 -12.27 -2.57
C LYS A 18 -3.47 -12.02 -3.53
N GLY A 19 -3.48 -10.89 -4.23
CA GLY A 19 -4.60 -10.50 -5.12
C GLY A 19 -5.89 -10.15 -4.37
N LEU A 20 -5.82 -9.86 -3.07
CA LEU A 20 -6.97 -9.46 -2.25
C LEU A 20 -7.38 -8.00 -2.48
N ILE A 21 -6.45 -7.18 -2.97
CA ILE A 21 -6.67 -5.80 -3.40
C ILE A 21 -5.93 -5.54 -4.71
N THR A 22 -6.37 -4.52 -5.45
CA THR A 22 -5.70 -4.07 -6.68
C THR A 22 -4.40 -3.33 -6.36
N LYS A 23 -3.52 -3.24 -7.35
CA LYS A 23 -2.30 -2.41 -7.28
C LYS A 23 -2.63 -0.95 -6.93
N ASP A 24 -3.61 -0.37 -7.61
CA ASP A 24 -4.03 1.02 -7.37
C ASP A 24 -4.54 1.23 -5.94
N ARG A 25 -5.26 0.24 -5.38
CA ARG A 25 -5.69 0.28 -3.99
C ARG A 25 -4.50 0.24 -3.03
N ALA A 26 -3.51 -0.61 -3.30
CA ALA A 26 -2.29 -0.67 -2.48
C ALA A 26 -1.51 0.66 -2.52
N ILE A 27 -1.41 1.30 -3.68
CA ILE A 27 -0.79 2.63 -3.84
C ILE A 27 -1.52 3.68 -2.98
N GLN A 28 -2.86 3.72 -3.02
CA GLN A 28 -3.65 4.65 -2.21
C GLN A 28 -3.43 4.45 -0.70
N GLU A 29 -3.42 3.21 -0.24
CA GLU A 29 -3.17 2.91 1.18
C GLU A 29 -1.78 3.37 1.63
N LEU A 30 -0.75 3.15 0.81
CA LEU A 30 0.60 3.60 1.12
C LEU A 30 0.70 5.14 1.16
N LEU A 31 0.02 5.84 0.25
CA LEU A 31 -0.08 7.30 0.31
C LEU A 31 -0.77 7.78 1.59
N ILE A 32 -1.88 7.13 1.99
CA ILE A 32 -2.64 7.49 3.19
C ILE A 32 -1.80 7.32 4.46
N ILE A 33 -0.94 6.29 4.54
CA ILE A 33 -0.06 6.07 5.69
C ILE A 33 1.27 6.85 5.61
N GLY A 34 1.43 7.72 4.60
CA GLY A 34 2.50 8.72 4.54
C GLY A 34 3.70 8.36 3.68
N TYR A 35 3.64 7.33 2.83
CA TYR A 35 4.70 7.07 1.86
C TYR A 35 4.61 8.06 0.69
N ASP A 36 5.78 8.45 0.18
CA ASP A 36 5.88 9.20 -1.08
C ASP A 36 5.84 8.26 -2.29
N THR A 37 5.75 8.87 -3.47
CA THR A 37 5.70 8.16 -4.75
C THR A 37 6.98 7.36 -5.04
N GLU A 38 8.15 7.82 -4.59
CA GLU A 38 9.42 7.13 -4.85
C GLU A 38 9.46 5.78 -4.13
N HIS A 39 9.18 5.78 -2.83
CA HIS A 39 9.11 4.54 -2.04
C HIS A 39 8.05 3.58 -2.56
N ILE A 40 6.88 4.10 -2.93
CA ILE A 40 5.81 3.29 -3.51
C ILE A 40 6.28 2.64 -4.81
N ASN A 41 6.92 3.39 -5.72
CA ASN A 41 7.42 2.84 -6.98
C ASN A 41 8.42 1.71 -6.76
N VAL A 42 9.36 1.87 -5.82
CA VAL A 42 10.32 0.81 -5.45
C VAL A 42 9.59 -0.45 -4.97
N TYR A 43 8.58 -0.33 -4.10
CA TYR A 43 7.78 -1.49 -3.68
C TYR A 43 7.03 -2.14 -4.83
N MET A 44 6.43 -1.34 -5.70
CA MET A 44 5.65 -1.84 -6.84
C MET A 44 6.52 -2.56 -7.86
N GLU A 45 7.76 -2.13 -8.08
CA GLU A 45 8.72 -2.82 -8.95
C GLU A 45 9.23 -4.13 -8.33
N SER A 46 9.45 -4.16 -7.01
CA SER A 46 9.95 -5.35 -6.30
C SER A 46 8.97 -6.53 -6.22
N LEU A 47 7.68 -6.27 -6.50
CA LEU A 47 6.59 -7.25 -6.34
C LEU A 47 6.05 -7.78 -7.68
N VAL A 48 6.58 -7.30 -8.81
CA VAL A 48 6.27 -7.78 -10.17
C VAL A 48 7.24 -8.88 -10.58
#